data_AF-V4T243-F1
#
_entry.id   AF-V4T243-F1
#
_cell.length_a   1.000
_cell.length_b   1.000
_cell.length_c   1.000
_cell.angle_alpha   90.00
_cell.angle_beta   90.00
_cell.angle_gamma   90.00
#
_symmetry.space_group_name_H-M   'P 1'
#
loop_
_entity.id
_entity.type
_entity.pdbx_description
1 polymer ?
#
loop_
_entity_poly.entity_id
_entity_poly.type
_entity_poly.pdbx_seq_one_letter_code
_entity_poly.pdbx_strand_id
1 'polypeptide(L)' 'MVCFCKDRQHSVCFLYDDQHDEHYVQHSDSNVEVIGSWDDVISTCNTKCLLPKFLFFVNKDSKYFGNRR' A
#
# COMPACT_ATOMS: atom_id res chain seq x y z
N MET A 1 1.55 -1.81 -3.10
CA MET A 1 2.94 -2.30 -2.91
C MET A 1 3.00 -3.16 -1.66
N VAL A 2 3.75 -4.26 -1.66
CA VAL A 2 3.99 -5.10 -0.48
C VAL A 2 5.45 -5.02 -0.09
N CYS A 3 5.70 -4.82 1.20
CA CYS A 3 7.03 -4.76 1.80
C CYS A 3 7.16 -5.79 2.92
N PHE A 4 8.39 -6.24 3.17
CA PHE A 4 8.72 -7.03 4.35
C PHE A 4 9.54 -6.21 5.35
N CYS A 5 9.30 -6.44 6.63
CA CYS A 5 10.19 -5.95 7.68
C CYS A 5 11.58 -6.60 7.55
N LYS A 6 12.59 -5.96 8.15
CA LYS A 6 13.99 -6.43 8.08
C LYS A 6 14.18 -7.83 8.67
N ASP A 7 13.39 -8.17 9.70
CA ASP A 7 13.33 -9.50 10.32
C ASP A 7 12.58 -10.55 9.48
N ARG A 8 11.91 -10.12 8.40
CA ARG A 8 11.07 -10.92 7.50
C ARG A 8 9.91 -11.66 8.17
N GLN A 9 9.53 -11.28 9.39
CA GLN A 9 8.43 -11.92 10.10
C GLN A 9 7.09 -11.24 9.81
N HIS A 10 7.12 -9.97 9.42
CA HIS A 10 5.93 -9.18 9.15
C HIS A 10 5.95 -8.61 7.73
N SER A 11 4.77 -8.57 7.12
CA SER A 11 4.54 -7.92 5.83
C SER A 11 3.61 -6.73 6.00
N VAL A 12 3.92 -5.66 5.29
CA VAL A 12 3.12 -4.45 5.23
C VAL A 12 2.67 -4.21 3.81
N CYS A 13 1.40 -3.87 3.63
CA CYS A 13 0.80 -3.57 2.33
C CYS A 13 0.44 -2.09 2.25
N PHE A 14 0.87 -1.41 1.20
CA PHE A 14 0.39 -0.09 0.82
C PHE A 14 -0.62 -0.23 -0.33
N LEU A 15 -1.88 0.12 -0.08
CA LEU A 15 -2.96 0.11 -1.05
C LEU A 15 -3.31 1.55 -1.43
N TYR A 16 -3.55 1.80 -2.70
CA TYR A 16 -4.04 3.10 -3.17
C TYR A 16 -5.55 3.09 -3.12
N ASP A 17 -6.13 4.05 -2.39
CA ASP A 17 -7.57 4.30 -2.35
C ASP A 17 -7.92 5.34 -3.41
N ASP A 18 -8.46 4.87 -4.53
CA ASP A 18 -8.92 5.71 -5.64
C ASP A 18 -10.40 6.09 -5.53
N GLN A 19 -11.10 5.66 -4.48
CA GLN A 19 -12.54 5.89 -4.30
C GLN A 19 -12.85 7.04 -3.34
N HIS A 20 -11.94 7.37 -2.43
CA HIS A 20 -12.12 8.43 -1.43
C HIS A 20 -11.25 9.65 -1.73
N ASP A 21 -10.12 9.79 -1.02
CA ASP A 21 -9.26 10.98 -1.07
C ASP A 21 -7.94 10.76 -1.83
N GLU A 22 -7.91 9.80 -2.76
CA GLU A 22 -6.76 9.53 -3.65
C GLU A 22 -5.42 9.37 -2.92
N HIS A 23 -5.37 8.55 -1.88
CA HIS A 23 -4.20 8.39 -1.01
C HIS A 23 -3.81 6.93 -0.81
N TYR A 24 -2.60 6.70 -0.33
CA TYR A 24 -2.13 5.40 0.09
C TYR A 24 -2.48 5.13 1.55
N VAL A 25 -2.94 3.90 1.80
CA VAL A 25 -3.22 3.36 3.13
C VAL A 25 -2.28 2.19 3.39
N GLN A 26 -1.65 2.19 4.54
CA GLN A 26 -0.82 1.10 5.05
C GLN A 26 -1.69 0.13 5.84
N HIS A 27 -1.59 -1.15 5.51
CA HIS A 27 -2.18 -2.26 6.24
C HIS A 27 -1.06 -3.14 6.79
N SER A 28 -1.08 -3.39 8.09
CA SER A 28 -0.08 -4.23 8.79
C SER A 28 -0.77 -5.01 9.90
N ASP A 29 -0.83 -6.33 9.78
CA ASP A 29 -1.49 -7.23 10.75
C ASP A 29 -2.88 -6.72 11.17
N SER A 30 -2.99 -6.09 12.34
CA SER A 30 -4.21 -5.52 12.90
C SER A 30 -4.34 -3.99 12.84
N ASN A 31 -3.38 -3.29 12.22
CA ASN A 31 -3.36 -1.83 12.09
C ASN A 31 -3.60 -1.35 10.65
N VAL A 32 -4.33 -0.24 10.53
CA VAL A 32 -4.60 0.47 9.27
C VAL A 32 -4.28 1.96 9.49
N GLU A 33 -3.42 2.52 8.65
CA GLU A 33 -2.88 3.87 8.79
C GLU A 33 -2.89 4.60 7.45
N VAL A 34 -3.43 5.82 7.40
CA VAL A 34 -3.37 6.68 6.20
C VAL A 34 -1.94 7.22 6.07
N ILE A 35 -1.32 7.02 4.90
CA ILE A 35 0.05 7.44 4.62
C ILE A 35 0.09 8.72 3.79
N GLY A 36 -0.82 8.86 2.82
CA GLY A 36 -0.85 10.03 1.93
C GLY A 36 -0.35 9.72 0.53
N SER A 37 0.66 10.43 0.06
CA SER A 37 1.15 10.32 -1.32
C SER A 37 2.07 9.12 -1.54
N TRP A 38 2.44 8.88 -2.81
CA TRP A 38 3.46 7.88 -3.13
C TRP A 38 4.83 8.21 -2.51
N ASP A 39 5.19 9.49 -2.45
CA ASP A 39 6.46 9.92 -1.82
C ASP A 39 6.46 9.61 -0.32
N ASP A 40 5.31 9.75 0.35
CA ASP A 40 5.15 9.37 1.75
C ASP A 40 5.29 7.86 1.96
N VAL A 41 4.84 7.05 1.01
CA VAL A 41 5.06 5.59 1.01
C VAL A 41 6.55 5.25 0.93
N ILE A 42 7.30 5.90 0.03
CA ILE A 42 8.75 5.70 -0.09
C ILE A 42 9.48 6.16 1.18
N SER A 43 9.11 7.33 1.70
CA SER A 43 9.66 7.87 2.96
C SER A 43 9.39 6.93 4.14
N THR A 44 8.18 6.37 4.22
CA THR A 44 7.79 5.38 5.23
C THR A 44 8.64 4.12 5.12
N CYS A 45 8.86 3.61 3.90
CA CYS A 45 9.69 2.43 3.69
C CYS A 45 11.13 2.65 4.17
N ASN A 46 11.72 3.80 3.86
CA ASN A 46 13.06 4.15 4.30
C ASN A 46 13.12 4.28 5.84
N THR A 47 12.18 5.02 6.43
CA THR A 47 12.16 5.30 7.88
C THR A 47 11.94 4.04 8.70
N LYS A 48 10.99 3.18 8.29
CA LYS A 48 10.66 1.92 8.98
C LYS A 48 11.55 0.74 8.53
N CYS A 49 12.57 0.98 7.69
CA CYS A 49 13.45 -0.06 7.13
C CYS A 49 12.67 -1.21 6.46
N LEU A 50 11.57 -0.90 5.79
CA LEU A 50 10.77 -1.86 5.04
C LEU A 50 11.44 -2.15 3.69
N LEU A 51 11.38 -3.40 3.26
CA LEU A 51 11.95 -3.87 2.01
C LEU A 51 10.83 -4.10 0.98
N PRO A 52 10.67 -3.23 -0.03
CA PRO A 52 9.72 -3.46 -1.12
C PRO A 52 10.02 -4.79 -1.83
N LYS A 53 8.99 -5.60 -2.06
CA LYS A 53 9.10 -6.90 -2.75
C LYS A 53 8.18 -7.01 -3.94
N PHE A 54 6.95 -6.55 -3.81
CA PHE A 54 5.96 -6.65 -4.87
C PHE A 54 5.33 -5.29 -5.12
N LEU A 55 5.30 -4.90 -6.39
CA LEU A 55 4.61 -3.71 -6.85
C LEU A 55 3.51 -4.15 -7.82
N PHE A 56 2.29 -3.71 -7.53
CA PHE A 56 1.10 -4.02 -8.32
C PHE A 56 0.66 -2.73 -8.99
N PHE A 57 0.36 -2.81 -10.29
CA PHE A 57 -0.14 -1.72 -11.08
C PHE A 57 -1.56 -2.03 -11.54
N VAL A 58 -2.41 -1.02 -11.54
CA VAL A 58 -3.78 -1.10 -12.01
C VAL A 58 -3.87 -0.39 -13.35
N ASN A 59 -4.47 -1.05 -14.34
CA ASN A 59 -4.82 -0.39 -15.59
C ASN A 59 -6.12 0.39 -15.38
N LYS A 60 -6.04 1.73 -15.43
CA LYS A 60 -7.21 2.61 -15.25
C LYS A 60 -8.27 2.45 -16.33
N ASP A 61 -7.90 1.96 -17.51
CA ASP A 61 -8.84 1.70 -18.61
C ASP A 61 -9.54 0.34 -18.47
N SER A 62 -9.09 -0.50 -17.54
CA SER A 62 -9.74 -1.76 -17.22
C SER A 62 -10.93 -1.51 -16.30
N LYS A 63 -12.15 -1.69 -16.81
CA LYS A 63 -13.35 -1.69 -15.97
C LYS A 63 -13.33 -2.96 -15.11
N TYR A 64 -12.84 -2.85 -13.87
CA TYR A 64 -13.04 -3.90 -12.88
C TYR A 64 -14.55 -4.03 -12.60
N PHE A 65 -15.14 -5.17 -12.99
CA PHE A 65 -16.46 -5.59 -12.55
C PHE A 65 -16.38 -6.10 -11.09
N GLY A 66 -15.95 -5.25 -10.17
CA GLY A 66 -16.02 -5.53 -8.73
C GLY A 66 -17.43 -5.17 -8.24
N ASN A 67 -18.18 -6.15 -7.75
CA ASN A 67 -19.56 -5.98 -7.28
C ASN A 67 -19.69 -4.75 -6.36
N ARG A 68 -20.47 -3.76 -6.81
CA ARG A 68 -21.07 -2.75 -5.93
C ARG A 68 -21.98 -3.51 -4.97
N ARG A 69 -21.63 -3.52 -3.68
CA ARG A 69 -22.60 -3.83 -2.63
C ARG A 69 -23.47 -2.62 -2.37
#